data_AF-A0A561TE70-F1
#
_entry.id   AF-A0A561TE70-F1
#
_cell.length_a   1.000
_cell.length_b   1.000
_cell.length_c   1.000
_cell.angle_alpha   90.00
_cell.angle_beta   90.00
_cell.angle_gamma   90.00
#
_symmetry.space_group_name_H-M   'P 1'
#
loop_
_entity.id
_entity.type
_entity.pdbx_description
1 polymer ?
#
loop_
_entity_poly.entity_id
_entity_poly.type
_entity_poly.pdbx_seq_one_letter_code
_entity_poly.pdbx_strand_id
1 'polypeptide(L)'
;MVLLAVAGYLVVQYVTGGRGGPGCKVVSAKGDGATYEFTPEQAVNAATITAVGTARDLPERAVTIALATALQESALRNIDYGDRDSLGLFQQRPSQGWGTPKEIMDPAYASEKFYEHLEEVPGYTRLPLTVAAQKVQRSGFPQAYAKHEPDATLLAAALTGRSAATLTCEGRPAATRAAGADAVRAALVRDFGRDLLEPAGAEVGGPEASSPSAGAPAGSSGSDGRTVTLPVADGEGADAGTRGWQLAHWAVANASELHIRHVSYAGREWTAGNTDSQWRPVDGKNAEDAGGDADAVRITTAG
;
A
#
# COMPACT_ATOMS: atom_id res chain seq x y z
N MET A 1 37.25 -7.21 -13.27
CA MET A 1 36.12 -6.26 -13.26
C MET A 1 34.81 -6.84 -12.72
N VAL A 2 34.56 -8.15 -12.79
CA VAL A 2 33.35 -8.77 -12.21
C VAL A 2 33.36 -8.80 -10.67
N LEU A 3 34.51 -9.06 -10.05
CA LEU A 3 34.63 -9.05 -8.58
C LEU A 3 34.40 -7.68 -7.93
N LEU A 4 34.76 -6.59 -8.60
CA LEU A 4 34.54 -5.23 -8.11
C LEU A 4 33.07 -4.80 -8.24
N ALA A 5 32.35 -5.29 -9.26
CA ALA A 5 30.91 -5.05 -9.43
C ALA A 5 30.07 -5.80 -8.38
N VAL A 6 30.45 -7.04 -8.03
CA VAL A 6 29.78 -7.83 -6.97
C VAL A 6 30.10 -7.26 -5.59
N ALA A 7 31.35 -6.86 -5.32
CA ALA A 7 31.73 -6.19 -4.08
C ALA A 7 31.02 -4.82 -3.93
N GLY A 8 30.90 -4.06 -5.03
CA GLY A 8 30.13 -2.81 -5.06
C GLY A 8 28.63 -3.04 -4.79
N TYR A 9 28.03 -4.07 -5.40
CA TYR A 9 26.63 -4.44 -5.16
C TYR A 9 26.37 -4.89 -3.71
N LEU A 10 27.28 -5.67 -3.11
CA LEU A 10 27.17 -6.13 -1.72
C LEU A 10 27.42 -5.00 -0.71
N VAL A 11 28.35 -4.09 -0.98
CA VAL A 11 28.60 -2.91 -0.13
C VAL A 11 27.45 -1.92 -0.23
N VAL A 12 26.84 -1.73 -1.41
CA VAL A 12 25.62 -0.93 -1.54
C VAL A 12 24.48 -1.58 -0.75
N GLN A 13 24.23 -2.89 -0.88
CA GLN A 13 23.22 -3.59 -0.08
C GLN A 13 23.46 -3.46 1.45
N TYR A 14 24.72 -3.49 1.88
CA TYR A 14 25.09 -3.36 3.30
C TYR A 14 25.01 -1.92 3.83
N VAL A 15 25.33 -0.91 3.00
CA VAL A 15 25.31 0.52 3.38
C VAL A 15 23.92 1.14 3.17
N THR A 16 23.13 0.61 2.24
CA THR A 16 21.74 1.02 2.01
C THR A 16 20.73 0.19 2.77
N GLY A 17 21.15 -0.92 3.39
CA GLY A 17 20.40 -1.62 4.42
C GLY A 17 20.22 -0.69 5.61
N GLY A 18 19.07 -0.02 5.67
CA GLY A 18 18.70 0.85 6.78
C GLY A 18 18.87 0.13 8.12
N ARG A 19 19.02 0.90 9.20
CA ARG A 19 19.26 0.45 10.59
C ARG A 19 18.13 -0.42 11.23
N GLY A 20 17.32 -1.13 10.45
CA GLY A 20 16.31 -2.07 10.94
C GLY A 20 16.26 -3.28 10.02
N GLY A 21 16.31 -4.49 10.60
CA GLY A 21 16.00 -5.71 9.87
C GLY A 21 14.56 -5.71 9.33
N PRO A 22 14.13 -6.78 8.65
CA PRO A 22 12.77 -6.88 8.15
C PRO A 22 11.77 -6.68 9.29
N GLY A 23 10.99 -5.60 9.19
CA GLY A 23 10.00 -5.20 10.19
C GLY A 23 8.58 -5.49 9.73
N CYS A 24 8.40 -5.99 8.51
CA CYS A 24 7.12 -6.38 7.92
C CYS A 24 7.24 -7.71 7.20
N LYS A 25 6.12 -8.44 7.14
CA LYS A 25 6.02 -9.75 6.52
C LYS A 25 4.65 -9.95 5.89
N VAL A 26 4.63 -10.50 4.68
CA VAL A 26 3.44 -11.10 4.07
C VAL A 26 3.60 -12.61 4.03
N VAL A 27 2.50 -13.32 4.29
CA VAL A 27 2.43 -14.78 4.20
C VAL A 27 1.38 -15.21 3.16
N SER A 28 1.59 -16.35 2.52
CA SER A 28 0.61 -16.92 1.59
C SER A 28 -0.64 -17.41 2.31
N ALA A 29 -1.82 -17.03 1.82
CA ALA A 29 -3.10 -17.55 2.29
C ALA A 29 -3.31 -19.05 1.95
N LYS A 30 -2.47 -19.63 1.06
CA LYS A 30 -2.62 -21.03 0.61
C LYS A 30 -2.02 -22.06 1.57
N GLY A 31 -1.31 -21.62 2.63
CA GLY A 31 -0.66 -22.51 3.58
C GLY A 31 0.57 -23.26 3.03
N ASP A 32 1.11 -22.80 1.90
CA ASP A 32 2.31 -23.36 1.25
C ASP A 32 3.64 -22.86 1.87
N GLY A 33 3.56 -22.03 2.91
CA GLY A 33 4.71 -21.47 3.61
C GLY A 33 5.45 -20.37 2.84
N ALA A 34 4.95 -19.92 1.69
CA ALA A 34 5.56 -18.81 0.98
C ALA A 34 5.40 -17.50 1.76
N THR A 35 6.50 -16.77 1.94
CA THR A 35 6.53 -15.51 2.68
C THR A 35 7.45 -14.51 2.02
N TYR A 36 7.17 -13.23 2.20
CA TYR A 36 8.05 -12.14 1.80
C TYR A 36 8.27 -11.19 2.99
N GLU A 37 9.53 -10.90 3.30
CA GLU A 37 9.94 -10.02 4.41
C GLU A 37 10.54 -8.74 3.85
N PHE A 38 10.17 -7.60 4.45
CA PHE A 38 10.51 -6.27 3.95
C PHE A 38 10.56 -5.24 5.09
N THR A 39 11.13 -4.09 4.81
CA THR A 39 11.23 -2.99 5.77
C THR A 39 9.91 -2.21 5.86
N PRO A 40 9.68 -1.46 6.95
CA PRO A 40 8.55 -0.54 7.03
C PRO A 40 8.51 0.49 5.88
N GLU A 41 9.67 0.96 5.39
CA GLU A 41 9.75 1.85 4.22
C GLU A 41 9.18 1.18 2.96
N GLN A 42 9.60 -0.07 2.69
CA GLN A 42 9.10 -0.84 1.56
C GLN A 42 7.60 -1.13 1.69
N ALA A 43 7.11 -1.31 2.92
CA ALA A 43 5.69 -1.53 3.20
C ALA A 43 4.84 -0.34 2.79
N VAL A 44 5.23 0.87 3.21
CA VAL A 44 4.55 2.12 2.85
C VAL A 44 4.53 2.28 1.33
N ASN A 45 5.68 2.13 0.66
CA ASN A 45 5.78 2.27 -0.78
C ASN A 45 4.91 1.25 -1.54
N ALA A 46 4.91 -0.02 -1.12
CA ALA A 46 4.07 -1.06 -1.73
C ALA A 46 2.57 -0.77 -1.52
N ALA A 47 2.20 -0.28 -0.33
CA ALA A 47 0.83 0.12 -0.01
C ALA A 47 0.38 1.30 -0.89
N THR A 48 1.23 2.31 -1.10
CA THR A 48 0.93 3.44 -2.00
C THR A 48 0.78 3.00 -3.45
N ILE A 49 1.70 2.17 -3.99
CA ILE A 49 1.58 1.62 -5.37
C ILE A 49 0.24 0.91 -5.55
N THR A 50 -0.18 0.13 -4.54
CA THR A 50 -1.42 -0.64 -4.59
C THR A 50 -2.66 0.24 -4.46
N ALA A 51 -2.63 1.22 -3.56
CA ALA A 51 -3.73 2.17 -3.35
C ALA A 51 -4.00 2.99 -4.61
N VAL A 52 -2.95 3.52 -5.26
CA VAL A 52 -3.08 4.25 -6.53
C VAL A 52 -3.65 3.38 -7.64
N GLY A 53 -3.21 2.11 -7.76
CA GLY A 53 -3.77 1.19 -8.74
C GLY A 53 -5.26 0.91 -8.50
N THR A 54 -5.65 0.78 -7.23
CA THR A 54 -7.06 0.54 -6.85
C THR A 54 -7.92 1.78 -7.08
N ALA A 55 -7.41 2.97 -6.76
CA ALA A 55 -8.13 4.23 -6.99
C ALA A 55 -8.39 4.51 -8.48
N ARG A 56 -7.65 3.83 -9.37
CA ARG A 56 -7.84 3.84 -10.83
C ARG A 56 -8.70 2.68 -11.34
N ASP A 57 -9.34 1.91 -10.45
CA ASP A 57 -10.12 0.71 -10.77
C ASP A 57 -9.33 -0.34 -11.57
N LEU A 58 -8.00 -0.39 -11.39
CA LEU A 58 -7.15 -1.34 -12.10
C LEU A 58 -7.21 -2.73 -11.45
N PRO A 59 -7.13 -3.81 -12.25
CA PRO A 59 -7.14 -5.16 -11.71
C PRO A 59 -5.88 -5.46 -10.88
N GLU A 60 -5.93 -6.43 -9.95
CA GLU A 60 -4.75 -6.86 -9.17
C GLU A 60 -3.55 -7.21 -10.08
N ARG A 61 -3.79 -7.68 -11.31
CA ARG A 61 -2.72 -7.96 -12.27
C ARG A 61 -1.88 -6.71 -12.57
N ALA A 62 -2.49 -5.53 -12.67
CA ALA A 62 -1.78 -4.26 -12.85
C ALA A 62 -0.92 -3.94 -11.62
N VAL A 63 -1.48 -4.09 -10.41
CA VAL A 63 -0.75 -3.90 -9.14
C VAL A 63 0.43 -4.86 -9.04
N THR A 64 0.24 -6.13 -9.41
CA THR A 64 1.31 -7.14 -9.42
C THR A 64 2.44 -6.74 -10.37
N ILE A 65 2.11 -6.25 -11.57
CA ILE A 65 3.11 -5.76 -12.54
C ILE A 65 3.87 -4.55 -11.98
N ALA A 66 3.17 -3.59 -11.36
CA ALA A 66 3.79 -2.41 -10.77
C ALA A 66 4.72 -2.76 -9.60
N LEU A 67 4.26 -3.60 -8.67
CA LEU A 67 5.06 -4.05 -7.52
C LEU A 67 6.31 -4.82 -7.97
N ALA A 68 6.17 -5.74 -8.93
CA ALA A 68 7.32 -6.45 -9.50
C ALA A 68 8.30 -5.51 -10.21
N THR A 69 7.78 -4.47 -10.86
CA THR A 69 8.62 -3.44 -11.48
C THR A 69 9.38 -2.67 -10.42
N ALA A 70 8.71 -2.09 -9.42
CA ALA A 70 9.36 -1.34 -8.34
C ALA A 70 10.34 -2.19 -7.51
N LEU A 71 10.05 -3.48 -7.31
CA LEU A 71 10.99 -4.43 -6.71
C LEU A 71 12.28 -4.57 -7.54
N GLN A 72 12.15 -4.64 -8.86
CA GLN A 72 13.30 -4.75 -9.76
C GLN A 72 14.09 -3.44 -9.89
N GLU A 73 13.40 -2.31 -9.92
CA GLU A 73 14.02 -1.00 -10.17
C GLU A 73 14.69 -0.42 -8.92
N SER A 74 14.05 -0.54 -7.75
CA SER A 74 14.54 0.09 -6.52
C SER A 74 14.42 -0.77 -5.27
N ALA A 75 14.01 -2.04 -5.41
CA ALA A 75 13.63 -2.89 -4.29
C ALA A 75 12.54 -2.24 -3.42
N LEU A 76 11.54 -1.58 -4.03
CA LEU A 76 10.45 -0.85 -3.33
C LEU A 76 10.94 0.33 -2.46
N ARG A 77 12.07 0.96 -2.81
CA ARG A 77 12.61 2.11 -2.08
C ARG A 77 12.53 3.36 -2.94
N ASN A 78 12.23 4.49 -2.32
CA ASN A 78 12.09 5.75 -3.05
C ASN A 78 13.44 6.49 -3.07
N ILE A 79 14.32 6.06 -3.96
CA ILE A 79 15.73 6.48 -3.99
C ILE A 79 15.95 7.72 -4.88
N ASP A 80 16.85 8.61 -4.46
CA ASP A 80 17.21 9.85 -5.16
C ASP A 80 18.45 9.70 -6.07
N TYR A 81 18.80 8.45 -6.39
CA TYR A 81 19.93 8.09 -7.24
C TYR A 81 19.56 6.94 -8.17
N GLY A 82 20.36 6.76 -9.23
CA GLY A 82 20.12 5.75 -10.26
C GLY A 82 21.10 5.88 -11.42
N ASP A 83 20.87 5.13 -12.50
CA ASP A 83 21.58 5.35 -13.76
C ASP A 83 21.15 6.69 -14.39
N ARG A 84 22.14 7.52 -14.78
CA ARG A 84 21.92 8.87 -15.33
C ARG A 84 21.10 9.76 -14.37
N ASP A 85 19.87 10.09 -14.74
CA ASP A 85 18.90 10.90 -14.00
C ASP A 85 17.68 10.09 -13.55
N SER A 86 17.79 8.76 -13.48
CA SER A 86 16.74 7.90 -12.92
C SER A 86 16.52 8.15 -11.43
N LEU A 87 15.26 8.26 -11.03
CA LEU A 87 14.84 8.57 -9.67
C LEU A 87 13.62 7.72 -9.26
N GLY A 88 13.41 7.62 -7.94
CA GLY A 88 12.21 7.11 -7.33
C GLY A 88 11.97 5.60 -7.48
N LEU A 89 10.74 5.19 -7.16
CA LEU A 89 10.31 3.78 -7.10
C LEU A 89 10.52 2.99 -8.38
N PHE A 90 10.27 3.64 -9.53
CA PHE A 90 10.31 3.00 -10.83
C PHE A 90 11.56 3.40 -11.64
N GLN A 91 12.54 4.07 -11.01
CA GLN A 91 13.75 4.57 -11.69
C GLN A 91 13.44 5.38 -12.96
N GLN A 92 12.40 6.20 -12.88
CA GLN A 92 11.89 7.03 -13.98
C GLN A 92 12.83 8.21 -14.25
N ARG A 93 12.93 8.64 -15.51
CA ARG A 93 13.88 9.67 -15.94
C ARG A 93 13.17 10.97 -16.32
N PRO A 94 13.46 12.11 -15.65
CA PRO A 94 12.95 13.41 -16.08
C PRO A 94 13.27 13.74 -17.54
N SER A 95 14.49 13.44 -17.99
CA SER A 95 14.91 13.68 -19.38
C SER A 95 14.17 12.85 -20.43
N GLN A 96 13.39 11.84 -20.03
CA GLN A 96 12.53 11.05 -20.93
C GLN A 96 11.04 11.42 -20.82
N GLY A 97 10.70 12.49 -20.08
CA GLY A 97 9.34 13.00 -20.01
C GLY A 97 8.46 12.34 -18.94
N TRP A 98 9.05 11.59 -18.00
CA TRP A 98 8.29 10.95 -16.91
C TRP A 98 7.80 11.92 -15.83
N GLY A 99 8.29 13.17 -15.82
CA GLY A 99 7.97 14.20 -14.83
C GLY A 99 9.20 14.98 -14.39
N THR A 100 9.02 15.97 -13.52
CA THR A 100 10.12 16.67 -12.86
C THR A 100 10.75 15.80 -11.77
N PRO A 101 12.00 16.05 -11.34
CA PRO A 101 12.61 15.31 -10.23
C PRO A 101 11.75 15.29 -8.96
N LYS A 102 11.07 16.41 -8.65
CA LYS A 102 10.20 16.52 -7.48
C LYS A 102 8.96 15.63 -7.61
N GLU A 103 8.36 15.56 -8.79
CA GLU A 103 7.19 14.72 -9.05
C GLU A 103 7.56 13.23 -9.03
N ILE A 104 8.69 12.84 -9.64
CA ILE A 104 9.13 11.43 -9.66
C ILE A 104 9.49 10.93 -8.25
N MET A 105 9.98 11.81 -7.37
CA MET A 105 10.22 11.48 -5.97
C MET A 105 8.95 11.42 -5.11
N ASP A 106 7.77 11.72 -5.66
CA ASP A 106 6.48 11.46 -5.02
C ASP A 106 5.99 10.05 -5.42
N PRO A 107 5.94 9.08 -4.47
CA PRO A 107 5.49 7.72 -4.75
C PRO A 107 4.11 7.63 -5.43
N ALA A 108 3.18 8.52 -5.09
CA ALA A 108 1.83 8.50 -5.64
C ALA A 108 1.86 8.92 -7.12
N TYR A 109 2.54 10.03 -7.42
CA TYR A 109 2.74 10.50 -8.80
C TYR A 109 3.48 9.46 -9.66
N ALA A 110 4.59 8.92 -9.16
CA ALA A 110 5.39 7.95 -9.91
C ALA A 110 4.58 6.69 -10.24
N SER A 111 3.74 6.23 -9.31
CA SER A 111 2.81 5.11 -9.50
C SER A 111 1.73 5.44 -10.52
N GLU A 112 1.12 6.63 -10.42
CA GLU A 112 0.12 7.08 -11.38
C GLU A 112 0.68 7.11 -12.80
N LYS A 113 1.86 7.72 -12.98
CA LYS A 113 2.55 7.75 -14.28
C LYS A 113 2.92 6.36 -14.79
N PHE A 114 3.32 5.45 -13.92
CA PHE A 114 3.56 4.06 -14.33
C PHE A 114 2.27 3.41 -14.87
N TYR A 115 1.15 3.57 -14.17
CA TYR A 115 -0.12 2.99 -14.59
C TYR A 115 -0.65 3.59 -15.89
N GLU A 116 -0.54 4.92 -16.09
CA GLU A 116 -0.88 5.56 -17.37
C GLU A 116 -0.18 4.86 -18.55
N HIS A 117 1.13 4.62 -18.44
CA HIS A 117 1.90 3.93 -19.48
C HIS A 117 1.57 2.44 -19.59
N LEU A 118 1.22 1.78 -18.48
CA LEU A 118 0.81 0.37 -18.50
C LEU A 118 -0.52 0.19 -19.26
N GLU A 119 -1.46 1.11 -19.10
CA GLU A 119 -2.76 1.08 -19.79
C GLU A 119 -2.62 1.26 -21.30
N GLU A 120 -1.58 1.97 -21.76
CA GLU A 120 -1.24 2.09 -23.18
C GLU A 120 -0.70 0.77 -23.78
N VAL A 121 -0.31 -0.22 -22.96
CA VAL A 121 0.19 -1.51 -23.45
C VAL A 121 -0.99 -2.42 -23.83
N PRO A 122 -1.20 -2.73 -25.13
CA PRO A 122 -2.37 -3.49 -25.54
C PRO A 122 -2.38 -4.90 -24.95
N GLY A 123 -3.46 -5.23 -24.23
CA GLY A 123 -3.67 -6.54 -23.64
C GLY A 123 -2.69 -6.92 -22.53
N TYR A 124 -2.09 -5.94 -21.83
CA TYR A 124 -1.07 -6.17 -20.80
C TYR A 124 -1.46 -7.22 -19.75
N THR A 125 -2.75 -7.30 -19.40
CA THR A 125 -3.29 -8.24 -18.42
C THR A 125 -3.06 -9.71 -18.79
N ARG A 126 -2.95 -10.01 -20.09
CA ARG A 126 -2.72 -11.37 -20.62
C ARG A 126 -1.25 -11.64 -20.98
N LEU A 127 -0.41 -10.62 -20.92
CA LEU A 127 1.02 -10.78 -21.17
C LEU A 127 1.70 -11.45 -19.95
N PRO A 128 2.80 -12.20 -20.17
CA PRO A 128 3.72 -12.50 -19.08
C PRO A 128 4.09 -11.21 -18.36
N LEU A 129 4.20 -11.25 -17.02
CA LEU A 129 4.40 -10.05 -16.20
C LEU A 129 5.62 -9.26 -16.68
N THR A 130 6.69 -10.00 -16.95
CA THR A 130 7.96 -9.45 -17.44
C THR A 130 7.82 -8.73 -18.76
N VAL A 131 6.97 -9.22 -19.66
CA VAL A 131 6.72 -8.60 -20.96
C VAL A 131 5.91 -7.31 -20.80
N ALA A 132 4.91 -7.29 -19.92
CA ALA A 132 4.16 -6.06 -19.62
C ALA A 132 5.07 -4.99 -19.00
N ALA A 133 5.79 -5.34 -17.92
CA ALA A 133 6.74 -4.44 -17.25
C ALA A 133 7.81 -3.91 -18.22
N GLN A 134 8.38 -4.79 -19.03
CA GLN A 134 9.38 -4.43 -20.03
C GLN A 134 8.83 -3.48 -21.11
N LYS A 135 7.57 -3.62 -21.51
CA LYS A 135 6.96 -2.71 -22.50
C LYS A 135 6.79 -1.29 -21.97
N VAL A 136 6.53 -1.16 -20.66
CA VAL A 136 6.47 0.14 -19.97
C VAL A 136 7.87 0.73 -19.82
N GLN A 137 8.78 -0.01 -19.17
CA GLN A 137 10.10 0.52 -18.78
C GLN A 137 11.13 0.57 -19.92
N ARG A 138 10.96 -0.26 -20.95
CA ARG A 138 11.90 -0.41 -22.08
C ARG A 138 13.35 -0.65 -21.62
N SER A 139 13.53 -1.47 -20.58
CA SER A 139 14.83 -1.85 -20.00
C SER A 139 15.72 -2.69 -20.92
N GLY A 140 17.02 -2.76 -20.66
CA GLY A 140 17.94 -3.66 -21.36
C GLY A 140 17.82 -5.15 -20.96
N PHE A 141 17.04 -5.48 -19.92
CA PHE A 141 17.02 -6.81 -19.30
C PHE A 141 15.61 -7.37 -19.05
N PRO A 142 14.86 -7.79 -20.10
CA PRO A 142 13.45 -8.18 -19.99
C PRO A 142 13.14 -9.28 -18.97
N GLN A 143 14.06 -10.23 -18.74
CA GLN A 143 13.83 -11.36 -17.85
C GLN A 143 14.11 -11.05 -16.37
N ALA A 144 14.68 -9.88 -16.05
CA ALA A 144 15.05 -9.54 -14.68
C ALA A 144 13.83 -9.47 -13.74
N TYR A 145 12.66 -9.10 -14.26
CA TYR A 145 11.41 -9.01 -13.49
C TYR A 145 10.86 -10.37 -13.03
N ALA A 146 11.21 -11.48 -13.71
CA ALA A 146 10.59 -12.79 -13.45
C ALA A 146 10.81 -13.28 -12.01
N LYS A 147 12.00 -12.99 -11.45
CA LYS A 147 12.36 -13.40 -10.09
C LYS A 147 11.49 -12.74 -9.01
N HIS A 148 10.86 -11.60 -9.33
CA HIS A 148 10.03 -10.82 -8.41
C HIS A 148 8.54 -11.16 -8.51
N GLU A 149 8.12 -11.95 -9.50
CA GLU A 149 6.69 -12.29 -9.68
C GLU A 149 6.07 -13.00 -8.47
N PRO A 150 6.75 -13.96 -7.79
CA PRO A 150 6.21 -14.57 -6.58
C PRO A 150 5.99 -13.56 -5.44
N ASP A 151 6.99 -12.73 -5.15
CA ASP A 151 6.94 -11.73 -4.07
C ASP A 151 5.88 -10.66 -4.36
N ALA A 152 5.84 -10.16 -5.60
CA ALA A 152 4.85 -9.19 -6.04
C ALA A 152 3.42 -9.74 -5.99
N THR A 153 3.24 -11.04 -6.26
CA THR A 153 1.93 -11.70 -6.15
C THR A 153 1.47 -11.78 -4.69
N LEU A 154 2.37 -12.12 -3.76
CA LEU A 154 2.07 -12.12 -2.32
C LEU A 154 1.68 -10.73 -1.85
N LEU A 155 2.49 -9.72 -2.19
CA LEU A 155 2.22 -8.32 -1.83
C LEU A 155 0.89 -7.83 -2.42
N ALA A 156 0.64 -8.06 -3.72
CA ALA A 156 -0.59 -7.64 -4.38
C ALA A 156 -1.83 -8.28 -3.75
N ALA A 157 -1.80 -9.60 -3.50
CA ALA A 157 -2.92 -10.31 -2.90
C ALA A 157 -3.24 -9.80 -1.48
N ALA A 158 -2.21 -9.48 -0.69
CA ALA A 158 -2.40 -8.92 0.64
C ALA A 158 -2.90 -7.46 0.58
N LEU A 159 -2.22 -6.59 -0.16
CA LEU A 159 -2.47 -5.14 -0.17
C LEU A 159 -3.72 -4.73 -0.95
N THR A 160 -4.20 -5.57 -1.87
CA THR A 160 -5.54 -5.40 -2.47
C THR A 160 -6.65 -6.00 -1.61
N GLY A 161 -6.31 -6.67 -0.50
CA GLY A 161 -7.26 -7.28 0.43
C GLY A 161 -7.82 -8.64 0.00
N ARG A 162 -7.40 -9.19 -1.15
CA ARG A 162 -7.85 -10.52 -1.61
C ARG A 162 -7.39 -11.67 -0.72
N SER A 163 -6.29 -11.48 0.02
CA SER A 163 -5.82 -12.39 1.05
C SER A 163 -5.95 -11.73 2.41
N ALA A 164 -6.99 -12.08 3.15
CA ALA A 164 -7.29 -11.55 4.47
C ALA A 164 -6.21 -11.89 5.50
N ALA A 165 -5.90 -10.94 6.38
CA ALA A 165 -5.03 -11.14 7.55
C ALA A 165 -3.60 -11.66 7.24
N THR A 166 -3.07 -11.43 6.04
CA THR A 166 -1.76 -11.96 5.61
C THR A 166 -0.60 -10.99 5.71
N LEU A 167 -0.85 -9.68 5.87
CA LEU A 167 0.21 -8.68 6.06
C LEU A 167 0.33 -8.30 7.52
N THR A 168 1.56 -8.32 8.03
CA THR A 168 1.89 -7.83 9.36
C THR A 168 3.16 -6.97 9.37
N CYS A 169 3.27 -6.08 10.34
CA CYS A 169 4.46 -5.31 10.64
C CYS A 169 4.73 -5.31 12.17
N GLU A 170 5.96 -5.01 12.59
CA GLU A 170 6.29 -4.77 13.99
C GLU A 170 5.61 -3.50 14.51
N GLY A 171 5.36 -2.51 13.63
CA GLY A 171 4.71 -1.26 14.00
C GLY A 171 5.49 -0.42 15.02
N ARG A 172 6.80 -0.65 15.18
CA ARG A 172 7.64 0.17 16.05
C ARG A 172 7.64 1.60 15.53
N PRO A 173 7.27 2.60 16.35
CA PRO A 173 7.17 3.96 15.88
C PRO A 173 8.52 4.48 15.38
N ALA A 174 8.50 5.22 14.27
CA ALA A 174 9.66 6.02 13.88
C ALA A 174 9.97 7.07 14.97
N ALA A 175 11.20 7.58 15.00
CA ALA A 175 11.63 8.60 15.98
C ALA A 175 10.97 9.98 15.79
N THR A 176 10.01 10.08 14.87
CA THR A 176 9.20 11.26 14.58
C THR A 176 8.14 11.50 15.67
N ARG A 177 7.57 12.71 15.70
CA ARG A 177 6.49 13.04 16.65
C ARG A 177 5.22 12.26 16.24
N ALA A 178 4.52 11.70 17.23
CA ALA A 178 3.30 10.92 17.00
C ALA A 178 2.30 11.69 16.14
N ALA A 179 1.94 11.07 15.02
CA ALA A 179 0.92 11.56 14.11
C ALA A 179 -0.45 11.08 14.65
N GLY A 180 -1.33 12.01 15.01
CA GLY A 180 -2.66 11.68 15.52
C GLY A 180 -3.59 11.15 14.42
N ALA A 181 -4.86 10.92 14.75
CA ALA A 181 -5.88 10.46 13.81
C ALA A 181 -6.00 11.32 12.53
N ASP A 182 -5.67 12.62 12.62
CA ASP A 182 -5.69 13.52 11.46
C ASP A 182 -4.59 13.22 10.43
N ALA A 183 -3.42 12.76 10.87
CA ALA A 183 -2.36 12.35 9.96
C ALA A 183 -2.74 11.04 9.23
N VAL A 184 -3.41 10.12 9.92
CA VAL A 184 -3.98 8.92 9.31
C VAL A 184 -5.01 9.29 8.24
N ARG A 185 -5.94 10.22 8.56
CA ARG A 185 -6.91 10.73 7.58
C ARG A 185 -6.23 11.38 6.37
N ALA A 186 -5.22 12.22 6.59
CA ALA A 186 -4.48 12.85 5.51
C ALA A 186 -3.75 11.83 4.61
N ALA A 187 -3.16 10.80 5.19
CA ALA A 187 -2.49 9.74 4.45
C ALA A 187 -3.49 8.88 3.65
N LEU A 188 -4.66 8.57 4.22
CA LEU A 188 -5.74 7.89 3.49
C LEU A 188 -6.21 8.69 2.27
N VAL A 189 -6.42 10.00 2.44
CA VAL A 189 -6.83 10.88 1.32
C VAL A 189 -5.76 10.95 0.25
N ARG A 190 -4.48 10.99 0.64
CA ARG A 190 -3.36 11.00 -0.30
C ARG A 190 -3.32 9.71 -1.13
N ASP A 191 -3.50 8.56 -0.50
CA ASP A 191 -3.27 7.26 -1.16
C ASP A 191 -4.51 6.72 -1.88
N PHE A 192 -5.72 6.97 -1.36
CA PHE A 192 -6.98 6.45 -1.90
C PHE A 192 -7.92 7.52 -2.49
N GLY A 193 -7.59 8.81 -2.35
CA GLY A 193 -8.46 9.91 -2.75
C GLY A 193 -9.46 10.32 -1.65
N ARG A 194 -10.15 11.44 -1.90
CA ARG A 194 -11.09 12.05 -0.92
C ARG A 194 -12.38 11.26 -0.75
N ASP A 195 -12.83 10.60 -1.80
CA ASP A 195 -14.10 9.86 -1.83
C ASP A 195 -14.12 8.68 -0.85
N LEU A 196 -12.94 8.24 -0.38
CA LEU A 196 -12.80 7.22 0.68
C LEU A 196 -13.39 7.67 2.03
N LEU A 197 -13.36 8.97 2.33
CA LEU A 197 -13.79 9.50 3.64
C LEU A 197 -15.23 10.04 3.61
N GLU A 198 -15.84 10.12 2.44
CA GLU A 198 -17.26 10.50 2.29
C GLU A 198 -18.11 9.26 2.64
N PRO A 199 -19.13 9.37 3.51
CA PRO A 199 -20.09 8.29 3.66
C PRO A 199 -20.76 8.07 2.30
N ALA A 200 -20.62 6.87 1.74
CA ALA A 200 -21.33 6.47 0.53
C ALA A 200 -22.84 6.63 0.76
N GLY A 201 -23.41 7.73 0.24
CA GLY A 201 -24.80 8.10 0.52
C GLY A 201 -25.22 9.51 0.09
N ALA A 202 -24.33 10.36 -0.44
CA ALA A 202 -24.72 11.63 -1.03
C ALA A 202 -24.85 11.51 -2.57
N GLU A 203 -25.92 10.89 -3.05
CA GLU A 203 -26.34 11.12 -4.44
C GLU A 203 -26.82 12.57 -4.56
N VAL A 204 -26.08 13.41 -5.31
CA VAL A 204 -26.53 14.75 -5.68
C VAL A 204 -26.87 14.76 -7.17
N GLY A 205 -28.15 14.55 -7.48
CA GLY A 205 -28.71 14.83 -8.79
C GLY A 205 -29.10 16.31 -8.92
N GLY A 206 -28.55 17.00 -9.93
CA GLY A 206 -29.15 18.19 -10.56
C GLY A 206 -28.79 19.57 -9.96
N PRO A 207 -28.91 20.66 -10.77
CA PRO A 207 -27.83 21.64 -10.90
C PRO A 207 -28.00 22.95 -10.12
N GLU A 208 -26.84 23.54 -9.84
CA GLU A 208 -26.45 24.94 -9.57
C GLU A 208 -27.29 25.87 -8.65
N ALA A 209 -26.50 26.56 -7.81
CA ALA A 209 -26.73 27.84 -7.15
C ALA A 209 -27.60 27.86 -5.87
N SER A 210 -26.92 27.80 -4.72
CA SER A 210 -26.81 28.92 -3.77
C SER A 210 -25.99 28.48 -2.56
N SER A 211 -24.97 29.25 -2.18
CA SER A 211 -24.25 29.02 -0.91
C SER A 211 -25.19 29.03 0.29
N PRO A 212 -25.00 28.12 1.26
CA PRO A 212 -25.31 28.41 2.64
C PRO A 212 -24.05 28.47 3.50
N SER A 213 -24.07 29.44 4.41
CA SER A 213 -23.20 29.58 5.55
C SER A 213 -23.45 28.43 6.56
N ALA A 214 -22.39 28.07 7.30
CA ALA A 214 -22.38 27.38 8.59
C ALA A 214 -23.24 26.10 8.75
N GLY A 215 -22.56 24.95 8.73
CA GLY A 215 -23.08 23.68 9.23
C GLY A 215 -22.14 22.54 8.87
N ALA A 216 -21.07 22.35 9.65
CA ALA A 216 -20.22 21.17 9.51
C ALA A 216 -21.07 19.89 9.64
N PRO A 217 -20.93 18.90 8.73
CA PRO A 217 -21.55 17.61 8.97
C PRO A 217 -20.79 16.93 10.11
N ALA A 218 -21.49 16.74 11.22
CA ALA A 218 -21.01 15.99 12.37
C ALA A 218 -20.92 14.51 11.97
N GLY A 219 -19.76 14.11 11.45
CA GLY A 219 -19.32 12.73 11.53
C GLY A 219 -19.21 12.37 13.01
N SER A 220 -20.13 11.52 13.47
CA SER A 220 -20.26 10.95 14.82
C SER A 220 -18.97 11.02 15.66
N SER A 221 -18.90 12.03 16.52
CA SER A 221 -17.95 12.18 17.61
C SER A 221 -18.16 11.06 18.64
N GLY A 222 -17.50 9.93 18.43
CA GLY A 222 -17.65 8.73 19.26
C GLY A 222 -16.38 7.89 19.31
N SER A 223 -15.23 8.50 19.54
CA SER A 223 -14.02 7.82 20.02
C SER A 223 -13.02 8.86 20.51
N ASP A 224 -12.22 8.55 21.52
CA ASP A 224 -10.99 9.30 21.83
C ASP A 224 -10.33 9.75 20.51
N GLY A 225 -9.94 11.03 20.36
CA GLY A 225 -9.47 11.65 19.11
C GLY A 225 -8.22 11.04 18.44
N ARG A 226 -7.90 9.79 18.80
CA ARG A 226 -6.84 8.90 18.32
C ARG A 226 -7.35 7.77 17.41
N THR A 227 -8.66 7.56 17.31
CA THR A 227 -9.22 6.48 16.48
C THR A 227 -9.84 7.04 15.19
N VAL A 228 -9.53 6.41 14.07
CA VAL A 228 -10.20 6.59 12.78
C VAL A 228 -11.07 5.37 12.53
N THR A 229 -12.35 5.57 12.25
CA THR A 229 -13.27 4.51 11.84
C THR A 229 -13.65 4.75 10.39
N LEU A 230 -13.38 3.77 9.52
CA LEU A 230 -13.68 3.83 8.10
C LEU A 230 -14.84 2.88 7.82
N PRO A 231 -16.02 3.37 7.39
CA PRO A 231 -17.10 2.49 6.97
C PRO A 231 -16.65 1.71 5.73
N VAL A 232 -16.91 0.41 5.72
CA VAL A 232 -16.78 -0.41 4.53
C VAL A 232 -18.19 -0.47 3.94
N ALA A 233 -18.41 0.24 2.82
CA ALA A 233 -19.74 0.38 2.24
C ALA A 233 -20.42 -0.98 2.03
N ASP A 234 -21.76 -1.00 2.19
CA ASP A 234 -22.64 -2.14 1.98
C ASP A 234 -22.68 -2.54 0.49
N GLY A 235 -21.56 -3.01 -0.05
CA GLY A 235 -21.54 -3.79 -1.28
C GLY A 235 -21.92 -5.22 -0.91
N GLU A 236 -22.97 -5.78 -1.52
CA GLU A 236 -23.27 -7.21 -1.36
C GLU A 236 -22.05 -8.05 -1.82
N GLY A 237 -21.49 -8.87 -0.92
CA GLY A 237 -20.54 -9.94 -1.28
C GLY A 237 -19.04 -9.66 -1.07
N ALA A 238 -18.21 -10.43 -1.77
CA ALA A 238 -16.76 -10.56 -1.56
C ALA A 238 -15.95 -9.25 -1.74
N ASP A 239 -16.53 -8.24 -2.40
CA ASP A 239 -15.86 -6.98 -2.74
C ASP A 239 -15.76 -6.02 -1.53
N ALA A 240 -16.78 -5.99 -0.66
CA ALA A 240 -16.74 -5.19 0.58
C ALA A 240 -15.66 -5.73 1.54
N GLY A 241 -15.61 -7.05 1.72
CA GLY A 241 -14.56 -7.70 2.50
C GLY A 241 -13.15 -7.40 1.98
N THR A 242 -12.99 -7.39 0.65
CA THR A 242 -11.73 -7.06 -0.02
C THR A 242 -11.30 -5.62 0.27
N ARG A 243 -12.22 -4.65 0.15
CA ARG A 243 -11.97 -3.23 0.46
C ARG A 243 -11.53 -3.03 1.92
N GLY A 244 -12.22 -3.66 2.87
CA GLY A 244 -11.87 -3.52 4.28
C GLY A 244 -10.51 -4.13 4.62
N TRP A 245 -10.17 -5.29 4.05
CA TRP A 245 -8.85 -5.89 4.22
C TRP A 245 -7.73 -5.07 3.57
N GLN A 246 -7.99 -4.44 2.42
CA GLN A 246 -7.05 -3.50 1.82
C GLN A 246 -6.74 -2.33 2.76
N LEU A 247 -7.77 -1.69 3.32
CA LEU A 247 -7.60 -0.57 4.27
C LEU A 247 -6.89 -1.00 5.55
N ALA A 248 -7.24 -2.18 6.08
CA ALA A 248 -6.61 -2.74 7.26
C ALA A 248 -5.11 -3.04 7.02
N HIS A 249 -4.75 -3.66 5.91
CA HIS A 249 -3.35 -3.92 5.56
C HIS A 249 -2.57 -2.65 5.22
N TRP A 250 -3.19 -1.67 4.56
CA TRP A 250 -2.60 -0.35 4.36
C TRP A 250 -2.25 0.30 5.71
N ALA A 251 -3.15 0.22 6.70
CA ALA A 251 -2.91 0.78 8.03
C ALA A 251 -1.74 0.09 8.74
N VAL A 252 -1.64 -1.24 8.64
CA VAL A 252 -0.52 -2.00 9.20
C VAL A 252 0.80 -1.66 8.49
N ALA A 253 0.81 -1.53 7.16
CA ALA A 253 1.98 -1.13 6.39
C ALA A 253 2.50 0.27 6.77
N ASN A 254 1.58 1.19 7.09
CA ASN A 254 1.91 2.56 7.51
C ASN A 254 2.15 2.71 9.02
N ALA A 255 2.10 1.63 9.80
CA ALA A 255 1.99 1.74 11.25
C ALA A 255 3.18 2.43 11.93
N SER A 256 4.40 2.18 11.44
CA SER A 256 5.61 2.82 11.98
C SER A 256 5.65 4.33 11.70
N GLU A 257 5.23 4.77 10.51
CA GLU A 257 5.25 6.19 10.11
C GLU A 257 4.11 6.98 10.74
N LEU A 258 2.92 6.38 10.82
CA LEU A 258 1.71 7.02 11.34
C LEU A 258 1.47 6.73 12.82
N HIS A 259 2.40 6.05 13.50
CA HIS A 259 2.30 5.68 14.91
C HIS A 259 0.99 4.92 15.23
N ILE A 260 0.55 4.03 14.32
CA ILE A 260 -0.64 3.20 14.50
C ILE A 260 -0.27 2.05 15.44
N ARG A 261 -1.02 1.91 16.54
CA ARG A 261 -0.77 0.89 17.56
C ARG A 261 -1.72 -0.30 17.48
N HIS A 262 -2.90 -0.10 16.90
CA HIS A 262 -3.94 -1.12 16.82
C HIS A 262 -4.80 -0.92 15.57
N VAL A 263 -5.12 -2.02 14.90
CA VAL A 263 -6.03 -2.07 13.75
C VAL A 263 -6.99 -3.24 13.97
N SER A 264 -8.28 -3.04 13.76
CA SER A 264 -9.27 -4.13 13.76
C SER A 264 -10.20 -4.08 12.56
N TYR A 265 -10.53 -5.27 12.05
CA TYR A 265 -11.46 -5.48 10.95
C TYR A 265 -11.93 -6.94 10.90
N ALA A 266 -13.21 -7.19 10.58
CA ALA A 266 -13.77 -8.53 10.34
C ALA A 266 -13.46 -9.54 11.47
N GLY A 267 -13.64 -9.12 12.73
CA GLY A 267 -13.39 -9.94 13.92
C GLY A 267 -11.91 -10.26 14.17
N ARG A 268 -10.99 -9.60 13.46
CA ARG A 268 -9.54 -9.73 13.63
C ARG A 268 -8.93 -8.42 14.12
N GLU A 269 -7.86 -8.54 14.89
CA GLU A 269 -7.07 -7.41 15.35
C GLU A 269 -5.57 -7.64 15.18
N TRP A 270 -4.86 -6.54 14.95
CA TRP A 270 -3.42 -6.44 14.92
C TRP A 270 -2.97 -5.37 15.93
N THR A 271 -1.91 -5.65 16.68
CA THR A 271 -1.31 -4.73 17.66
C THR A 271 0.18 -4.58 17.41
N ALA A 272 0.67 -3.34 17.37
CA ALA A 272 2.08 -3.03 17.21
C ALA A 272 2.93 -3.53 18.39
N GLY A 273 4.18 -3.91 18.12
CA GLY A 273 5.22 -4.17 19.13
C GLY A 273 5.14 -5.52 19.84
N ASN A 274 4.20 -6.39 19.50
CA ASN A 274 4.11 -7.74 20.04
C ASN A 274 5.08 -8.68 19.31
N THR A 275 5.77 -9.58 20.02
CA THR A 275 6.71 -10.57 19.45
C THR A 275 6.06 -11.49 18.42
N ASP A 276 4.74 -11.68 18.48
CA ASP A 276 4.04 -12.53 17.52
C ASP A 276 3.36 -11.75 16.39
N SER A 277 3.37 -10.41 16.42
CA SER A 277 2.63 -9.47 15.54
C SER A 277 1.92 -10.18 14.39
N GLN A 278 0.76 -10.76 14.68
CA GLN A 278 -0.06 -11.55 13.79
C GLN A 278 -1.50 -11.14 14.08
N TRP A 279 -2.35 -11.28 13.07
CA TRP A 279 -3.78 -11.03 13.23
C TRP A 279 -4.41 -12.07 14.16
N ARG A 280 -4.96 -11.61 15.28
CA ARG A 280 -5.63 -12.44 16.28
C ARG A 280 -7.15 -12.25 16.21
N PRO A 281 -7.95 -13.25 16.58
CA PRO A 281 -9.37 -13.02 16.84
C PRO A 281 -9.53 -11.98 17.96
N VAL A 282 -10.53 -11.10 17.85
CA VAL A 282 -10.90 -10.19 18.94
C VAL A 282 -11.53 -11.02 20.07
N ASP A 283 -11.05 -10.86 21.31
CA ASP A 283 -11.50 -11.67 22.47
C ASP A 283 -13.03 -11.67 22.65
N GLY A 284 -13.62 -12.86 22.83
CA GLY A 284 -15.02 -13.03 23.26
C GLY A 284 -16.07 -13.29 22.16
N LYS A 285 -15.69 -13.41 20.89
CA LYS A 285 -16.61 -13.75 19.79
C LYS A 285 -16.09 -14.91 18.95
N ASN A 286 -16.94 -15.93 18.73
CA ASN A 286 -16.69 -16.95 17.71
C ASN A 286 -16.82 -16.32 16.32
N ALA A 287 -16.22 -16.94 15.29
CA ALA A 287 -16.23 -16.47 13.91
C ALA A 287 -17.64 -16.20 13.33
N GLU A 288 -18.69 -16.75 13.94
CA GLU A 288 -20.10 -16.57 13.55
C GLU A 288 -20.71 -15.24 14.02
N ASP A 289 -20.19 -14.60 15.08
CA ASP A 289 -20.63 -13.27 15.57
C ASP A 289 -19.86 -12.10 14.91
N ALA A 290 -18.91 -12.42 14.02
CA ALA A 290 -18.08 -11.43 13.32
C ALA A 290 -18.82 -10.67 12.20
N GLY A 291 -20.07 -11.06 11.90
CA GLY A 291 -20.86 -10.48 10.81
C GLY A 291 -21.09 -8.96 10.93
N GLY A 292 -21.18 -8.42 12.15
CA GLY A 292 -21.26 -6.95 12.38
C GLY A 292 -19.92 -6.25 12.60
N ASP A 293 -18.80 -6.98 12.66
CA ASP A 293 -17.44 -6.42 12.79
C ASP A 293 -16.75 -6.23 11.42
N ALA A 294 -17.45 -6.57 10.32
CA ALA A 294 -16.98 -6.37 8.94
C ALA A 294 -17.45 -5.02 8.34
N ASP A 295 -18.25 -4.25 9.07
CA ASP A 295 -18.88 -3.01 8.59
C ASP A 295 -17.92 -1.81 8.64
N ALA A 296 -16.83 -1.91 9.41
CA ALA A 296 -15.86 -0.83 9.52
C ALA A 296 -14.45 -1.30 9.88
N VAL A 297 -13.46 -0.62 9.31
CA VAL A 297 -12.05 -0.73 9.73
C VAL A 297 -11.79 0.31 10.82
N ARG A 298 -11.22 -0.11 11.94
CA ARG A 298 -10.85 0.79 13.05
C ARG A 298 -9.34 0.86 13.18
N ILE A 299 -8.80 2.07 13.18
CA ILE A 299 -7.36 2.36 13.22
C ILE A 299 -7.10 3.27 14.42
N THR A 300 -6.27 2.83 15.36
CA THR A 300 -5.95 3.59 16.58
C THR A 300 -4.49 4.00 16.59
N THR A 301 -4.21 5.29 16.77
CA THR A 301 -2.85 5.83 16.91
C THR A 301 -2.38 5.82 18.37
N ALA A 302 -1.06 5.86 18.57
CA ALA A 302 -0.45 6.20 19.85
C ALA A 302 -0.81 7.65 20.26
N GLY A 303 -0.85 7.88 21.57
CA GLY A 303 -1.17 9.19 22.16
C GLY A 303 0.04 9.97 22.62
#